data_AF-A0A2S0K6P8-F1
#
_entry.id   AF-A0A2S0K6P8-F1
#
_cell.length_a   1.000
_cell.length_b   1.000
_cell.length_c   1.000
_cell.angle_alpha   90.00
_cell.angle_beta   90.00
_cell.angle_gamma   90.00
#
_symmetry.space_group_name_H-M   'P 1'
#
loop_
_entity.id
_entity.type
_entity.pdbx_description
1 polymer ?
#
loop_
_entity_poly.entity_id
_entity_poly.type
_entity_poly.pdbx_seq_one_letter_code
_entity_poly.pdbx_strand_id
1 'polypeptide(L)'
;MTTTNTTLKYPSNHFQTFLVEDEFYKQLDKSLYEEYHGATFSMREKILFKDVPETREFFYTKTDTVSQEMDLSNHTMIHPNRQVYFLASYRQHAQEEFHKYAVIDAETKNLLIGGSTYSPIIKSANTP
;
A
#
# COMPACT_ATOMS: atom_id res chain seq x y z
N MET A 1 -2.62 -15.21 -35.54
CA MET A 1 -2.78 -14.72 -34.15
C MET A 1 -1.39 -14.48 -33.61
N THR A 2 -0.96 -13.22 -33.52
CA THR A 2 0.37 -12.84 -33.06
C THR A 2 0.33 -12.81 -31.54
N THR A 3 0.74 -13.90 -30.87
CA THR A 3 0.97 -13.89 -29.43
C THR A 3 2.23 -13.06 -29.17
N THR A 4 2.05 -11.81 -28.76
CA THR A 4 3.13 -11.04 -28.15
C THR A 4 3.51 -11.75 -26.85
N ASN A 5 4.66 -12.42 -26.82
CA ASN A 5 5.31 -12.82 -25.58
C ASN A 5 5.77 -11.55 -24.87
N THR A 6 4.85 -10.87 -24.19
CA THR A 6 5.20 -9.73 -23.34
C THR A 6 5.84 -10.30 -22.07
N THR A 7 7.17 -10.32 -22.04
CA THR A 7 7.92 -10.72 -20.84
C THR A 7 7.58 -9.75 -19.71
N LEU A 8 6.87 -10.23 -18.69
CA LEU A 8 6.56 -9.45 -17.50
C LEU A 8 7.86 -9.08 -16.78
N LYS A 9 7.99 -7.82 -16.35
CA LYS A 9 9.10 -7.39 -15.48
C LYS A 9 9.04 -8.07 -14.11
N TYR A 10 7.82 -8.30 -13.61
CA TYR A 10 7.56 -8.99 -12.35
C TYR A 10 6.66 -10.20 -12.61
N PRO A 11 7.22 -11.37 -12.94
CA PRO A 11 6.45 -12.60 -13.14
C PRO A 11 5.88 -13.12 -11.82
N SER A 12 4.92 -14.05 -11.89
CA SER A 12 4.35 -14.64 -10.69
C SER A 12 5.41 -15.33 -9.84
N ASN A 13 5.31 -15.13 -8.52
CA ASN A 13 6.12 -15.81 -7.52
C ASN A 13 5.21 -16.45 -6.44
N HIS A 14 3.94 -16.75 -6.72
CA HIS A 14 2.97 -17.19 -5.71
C HIS A 14 3.30 -18.52 -5.01
N PHE A 15 4.15 -19.35 -5.64
CA PHE A 15 4.67 -20.58 -5.02
C PHE A 15 5.93 -20.37 -4.18
N GLN A 16 6.55 -19.19 -4.26
CA GLN A 16 7.71 -18.86 -3.43
C GLN A 16 7.23 -18.48 -2.02
N THR A 17 8.07 -18.74 -1.03
CA THR A 17 7.80 -18.32 0.36
C THR A 17 8.66 -17.11 0.69
N PHE A 18 8.03 -16.05 1.18
CA PHE A 18 8.71 -14.85 1.68
C PHE A 18 8.44 -14.65 3.18
N LEU A 19 9.20 -13.74 3.79
CA LEU A 19 9.06 -13.36 5.20
C LEU A 19 7.61 -13.01 5.58
N VAL A 20 7.30 -13.13 6.87
CA VAL A 20 6.09 -12.53 7.42
C VAL A 20 6.27 -11.02 7.53
N GLU A 21 5.16 -10.31 7.62
CA GLU A 21 4.99 -8.88 7.42
C GLU A 21 5.86 -8.06 8.39
N ASP A 22 5.86 -8.43 9.68
CA ASP A 22 6.64 -7.77 10.71
C ASP A 22 8.15 -7.98 10.52
N GLU A 23 8.58 -9.18 10.13
CA GLU A 23 9.99 -9.48 9.88
C GLU A 23 10.49 -8.78 8.63
N PHE A 24 9.66 -8.71 7.59
CA PHE A 24 9.96 -7.90 6.40
C PHE A 24 10.11 -6.42 6.75
N TYR A 25 9.15 -5.87 7.51
CA TYR A 25 9.19 -4.46 7.89
C TYR A 25 10.43 -4.12 8.74
N LYS A 26 10.82 -4.98 9.69
CA LYS A 26 12.04 -4.75 10.50
C LYS A 26 13.30 -4.63 9.65
N GLN A 27 13.36 -5.35 8.53
CA GLN A 27 14.52 -5.37 7.63
C GLN A 27 14.40 -4.41 6.45
N LEU A 28 13.28 -3.70 6.33
CA LEU A 28 13.01 -2.79 5.23
C LEU A 28 13.91 -1.56 5.30
N ASP A 29 14.46 -1.17 4.15
CA ASP A 29 15.08 0.14 3.99
C ASP A 29 14.03 1.24 4.23
N LYS A 30 14.21 1.99 5.32
CA LYS A 30 13.26 3.03 5.76
C LYS A 30 13.19 4.22 4.82
N SER A 31 14.12 4.35 3.87
CA SER A 31 14.00 5.32 2.78
C SER A 31 12.88 4.99 1.80
N LEU A 32 12.49 3.71 1.68
CA LEU A 32 11.36 3.28 0.83
C LEU A 32 10.03 3.53 1.52
N TYR A 33 9.97 3.21 2.81
CA TYR A 33 8.80 3.41 3.66
C TYR A 33 9.16 3.27 5.13
N GLU A 34 8.64 4.19 5.92
CA GLU A 34 8.67 4.13 7.38
C GLU A 34 7.27 4.45 7.88
N GLU A 35 6.84 3.87 9.00
CA GLU A 35 5.54 4.22 9.58
C GLU A 35 5.62 5.60 10.22
N TYR A 36 4.49 6.28 10.42
CA TYR A 36 4.54 7.50 11.20
C TYR A 36 4.91 7.21 12.65
N HIS A 37 5.82 8.00 13.21
CA HIS A 37 6.03 7.98 14.65
C HIS A 37 4.74 8.39 15.36
N GLY A 38 4.29 7.55 16.31
CA GLY A 38 3.01 7.72 17.00
C GLY A 38 1.80 7.49 16.09
N ALA A 39 1.91 6.61 15.08
CA ALA A 39 0.78 6.23 14.24
C ALA A 39 -0.41 5.76 15.10
N THR A 40 -1.60 6.26 14.76
CA THR A 40 -2.87 5.83 15.35
C THR A 40 -3.23 4.43 14.88
N PHE A 41 -2.92 4.13 13.61
CA PHE A 41 -3.12 2.83 13.00
C PHE A 41 -2.02 2.55 11.98
N SER A 42 -1.45 1.35 12.04
CA SER A 42 -0.55 0.83 11.02
C SER A 42 -1.04 -0.53 10.56
N MET A 43 -0.86 -0.82 9.29
CA MET A 43 -1.28 -2.06 8.64
C MET A 43 -0.12 -2.60 7.82
N ARG A 44 0.15 -3.90 7.96
CA ARG A 44 1.18 -4.60 7.21
C ARG A 44 0.57 -5.91 6.74
N GLU A 45 0.47 -6.09 5.43
CA GLU A 45 -0.12 -7.29 4.83
C GLU A 45 0.77 -7.82 3.71
N LYS A 46 0.94 -9.14 3.63
CA LYS A 46 1.51 -9.80 2.45
C LYS A 46 0.38 -10.36 1.61
N ILE A 47 0.21 -9.81 0.42
CA ILE A 47 -0.93 -10.07 -0.46
C ILE A 47 -0.46 -10.34 -1.89
N LEU A 48 -1.40 -10.70 -2.77
CA LEU A 48 -1.14 -10.69 -4.20
C LEU A 48 -1.37 -9.28 -4.76
N PHE A 49 -0.63 -8.94 -5.81
CA PHE A 49 -0.68 -7.62 -6.42
C PHE A 49 -2.09 -7.21 -6.89
N LYS A 50 -2.88 -8.19 -7.36
CA LYS A 50 -4.29 -7.98 -7.74
C LYS A 50 -5.20 -7.53 -6.58
N ASP A 51 -4.82 -7.82 -5.34
CA ASP A 51 -5.62 -7.53 -4.14
C ASP A 51 -5.25 -6.16 -3.51
N VAL A 52 -4.27 -5.45 -4.08
CA VAL A 52 -3.83 -4.13 -3.62
C VAL A 52 -4.97 -3.10 -3.59
N PRO A 53 -5.86 -2.98 -4.60
CA PRO A 53 -6.95 -2.01 -4.58
C PRO A 53 -7.90 -2.21 -3.40
N GLU A 54 -8.34 -3.44 -3.17
CA GLU A 54 -9.25 -3.81 -2.06
C GLU A 54 -8.57 -3.59 -0.70
N THR A 55 -7.31 -3.99 -0.57
CA THR A 55 -6.53 -3.79 0.67
C THR A 55 -6.36 -2.31 1.00
N ARG A 56 -6.13 -1.48 -0.01
CA ARG A 56 -6.03 -0.02 0.16
C ARG A 56 -7.37 0.59 0.56
N GLU A 57 -8.46 0.19 -0.09
CA GLU A 57 -9.80 0.64 0.27
C GLU A 57 -10.10 0.31 1.73
N PHE A 58 -9.84 -0.93 2.16
CA PHE A 58 -10.00 -1.33 3.55
C PHE A 58 -9.21 -0.45 4.52
N PHE A 59 -7.95 -0.13 4.23
CA PHE A 59 -7.14 0.77 5.05
C PHE A 59 -7.80 2.15 5.20
N TYR A 60 -8.24 2.77 4.10
CA TYR A 60 -8.87 4.09 4.15
C TYR A 60 -10.21 4.05 4.90
N THR A 61 -11.07 3.06 4.63
CA THR A 61 -12.33 2.86 5.36
C THR A 61 -12.11 2.66 6.86
N LYS A 62 -11.07 1.93 7.26
CA LYS A 62 -10.70 1.74 8.68
C LYS A 62 -10.26 3.03 9.38
N THR A 63 -9.89 4.05 8.61
CA THR A 63 -9.43 5.35 9.10
C THR A 63 -10.45 6.46 8.81
N ASP A 64 -11.72 6.09 8.63
CA ASP A 64 -12.85 6.99 8.35
C ASP A 64 -12.60 7.96 7.18
N THR A 65 -11.78 7.55 6.21
CA THR A 65 -11.39 8.33 5.05
C THR A 65 -11.95 7.69 3.78
N VAL A 66 -12.48 8.51 2.87
CA VAL A 66 -12.94 8.01 1.57
C VAL A 66 -11.74 7.61 0.71
N SER A 67 -11.67 6.35 0.32
CA SER A 67 -10.69 5.89 -0.67
C SER A 67 -11.13 6.35 -2.06
N GLN A 68 -10.20 6.91 -2.84
CA GLN A 68 -10.37 6.91 -4.30
C GLN A 68 -10.17 5.48 -4.82
N GLU A 69 -10.73 5.15 -5.98
CA GLU A 69 -10.47 3.88 -6.65
C GLU A 69 -9.00 3.78 -7.07
N MET A 70 -8.40 2.59 -7.03
CA MET A 70 -7.02 2.39 -7.48
C MET A 70 -7.01 1.86 -8.89
N ASP A 71 -6.52 2.67 -9.83
CA ASP A 71 -6.32 2.20 -11.19
C ASP A 71 -4.95 1.50 -11.35
N LEU A 72 -4.98 0.19 -11.61
CA LEU A 72 -3.80 -0.62 -11.90
C LEU A 72 -3.50 -0.73 -13.40
N SER A 73 -4.26 -0.07 -14.29
CA SER A 73 -4.13 -0.17 -15.75
C SER A 73 -2.72 0.14 -16.26
N ASN A 74 -1.97 1.01 -15.59
CA ASN A 74 -0.59 1.37 -15.93
C ASN A 74 0.48 0.38 -15.39
N HIS A 75 0.07 -0.65 -14.66
CA HIS A 75 0.95 -1.64 -14.02
C HIS A 75 0.97 -3.00 -14.75
N THR A 76 0.83 -2.98 -16.09
CA THR A 76 0.70 -4.18 -16.95
C THR A 76 1.91 -5.12 -16.92
N MET A 77 3.07 -4.65 -16.46
CA MET A 77 4.30 -5.44 -16.36
C MET A 77 4.41 -6.25 -15.06
N ILE A 78 3.39 -6.20 -14.19
CA ILE A 78 3.32 -6.95 -12.93
C ILE A 78 2.26 -8.03 -13.03
N HIS A 79 2.65 -9.28 -12.77
CA HIS A 79 1.72 -10.39 -12.75
C HIS A 79 0.69 -10.23 -11.60
N PRO A 80 -0.62 -10.50 -11.81
CA PRO A 80 -1.64 -10.42 -10.76
C PRO A 80 -1.33 -11.24 -9.50
N ASN A 81 -0.78 -12.45 -9.67
CA ASN A 81 -0.31 -13.33 -8.60
C ASN A 81 1.17 -13.07 -8.20
N ARG A 82 1.62 -11.82 -8.23
CA ARG A 82 2.89 -11.40 -7.65
C ARG A 82 2.67 -11.11 -6.17
N GLN A 83 3.45 -11.71 -5.28
CA GLN A 83 3.41 -11.42 -3.85
C GLN A 83 4.08 -10.07 -3.58
N VAL A 84 3.39 -9.22 -2.83
CA VAL A 84 3.82 -7.88 -2.43
C VAL A 84 3.50 -7.64 -0.96
N TYR A 85 4.23 -6.74 -0.32
CA TYR A 85 3.87 -6.20 0.98
C TYR A 85 3.13 -4.88 0.80
N PHE A 86 1.92 -4.81 1.35
CA PHE A 86 1.17 -3.58 1.51
C PHE A 86 1.44 -3.05 2.92
N LEU A 87 2.11 -1.90 3.01
CA LEU A 87 2.44 -1.24 4.27
C LEU A 87 1.72 0.10 4.31
N ALA A 88 0.93 0.35 5.35
CA ALA A 88 0.18 1.59 5.49
C ALA A 88 0.22 2.13 6.92
N SER A 89 0.20 3.46 7.04
CA SER A 89 0.26 4.14 8.33
C SER A 89 -0.62 5.38 8.29
N TYR A 90 -1.43 5.50 9.34
CA TYR A 90 -2.33 6.59 9.61
C TYR A 90 -1.93 7.24 10.93
N ARG A 91 -1.83 8.56 10.92
CA ARG A 91 -1.62 9.35 12.13
C ARG A 91 -2.64 10.48 12.17
N GLN A 92 -3.45 10.47 13.22
CA GLN A 92 -4.29 11.59 13.59
C GLN A 92 -3.56 12.43 14.63
N HIS A 93 -3.44 13.74 14.39
CA HIS A 93 -2.87 14.66 15.36
C HIS A 93 -3.61 15.99 15.34
N ALA A 94 -4.26 16.31 16.46
CA ALA A 94 -5.03 17.54 16.66
C ALA A 94 -6.10 17.77 15.57
N GLN A 95 -5.80 18.60 14.58
CA GLN A 95 -6.70 18.97 13.47
C GLN A 95 -6.15 18.48 12.13
N GLU A 96 -5.32 17.45 12.13
CA GLU A 96 -4.62 16.97 10.94
C GLU A 96 -4.64 15.45 10.88
N GLU A 97 -4.86 14.93 9.68
CA GLU A 97 -4.82 13.52 9.36
C GLU A 97 -3.79 13.26 8.26
N PHE A 98 -2.94 12.28 8.52
CA PHE A 98 -1.89 11.85 7.61
C PHE A 98 -2.08 10.38 7.29
N HIS A 99 -2.15 10.06 6.00
CA HIS A 99 -2.17 8.69 5.52
C HIS A 99 -1.00 8.48 4.57
N LYS A 100 -0.37 7.32 4.65
CA LYS A 100 0.55 6.88 3.61
C LYS A 100 0.53 5.38 3.47
N TYR A 101 0.80 4.91 2.26
CA TYR A 101 1.00 3.50 1.98
C TYR A 101 2.12 3.28 0.96
N ALA A 102 2.69 2.09 0.99
CA ALA A 102 3.66 1.58 0.04
C ALA A 102 3.32 0.14 -0.32
N VAL A 103 3.46 -0.19 -1.60
CA VAL A 103 3.37 -1.54 -2.15
C VAL A 103 4.77 -1.93 -2.58
N ILE A 104 5.37 -2.89 -1.89
CA ILE A 104 6.77 -3.28 -2.08
C ILE A 104 6.83 -4.72 -2.56
N ASP A 105 7.58 -4.96 -3.63
CA ASP A 105 7.74 -6.31 -4.18
C ASP A 105 8.42 -7.26 -3.19
N ALA A 106 7.86 -8.45 -2.97
CA ALA A 106 8.37 -9.35 -1.93
C ALA A 106 9.75 -9.95 -2.25
N GLU A 107 10.08 -10.11 -3.54
CA GLU A 107 11.33 -10.74 -3.99
C GLU A 107 12.44 -9.70 -4.20
N THR A 108 12.15 -8.64 -4.96
CA THR A 108 13.15 -7.62 -5.32
C THR A 108 13.25 -6.50 -4.31
N LYS A 109 12.28 -6.38 -3.39
CA LYS A 109 12.19 -5.31 -2.38
C LYS A 109 12.06 -3.91 -2.98
N ASN A 110 11.69 -3.80 -4.25
CA ASN A 110 11.48 -2.53 -4.93
C ASN A 110 10.11 -1.95 -4.58
N LEU A 111 10.04 -0.62 -4.38
CA LEU A 111 8.78 0.10 -4.32
C LEU A 111 8.09 0.02 -5.69
N LEU A 112 6.86 -0.48 -5.69
CA LEU A 112 6.02 -0.60 -6.90
C LEU A 112 5.02 0.55 -6.98
N ILE A 113 4.35 0.84 -5.86
CA ILE A 113 3.33 1.88 -5.76
C ILE A 113 3.49 2.57 -4.39
N GLY A 114 3.33 3.88 -4.35
CA GLY A 114 3.28 4.63 -3.09
C GLY A 114 2.26 5.75 -3.19
N GLY A 115 1.71 6.14 -2.04
CA GLY A 115 0.82 7.27 -1.94
C GLY A 115 0.83 7.85 -0.54
N SER A 116 0.64 9.16 -0.44
CA SER A 116 0.46 9.85 0.83
C SER A 116 -0.53 10.99 0.68
N THR A 117 -1.38 11.16 1.67
CA THR A 117 -2.36 12.24 1.74
C THR A 117 -2.25 12.95 3.08
N TYR A 118 -2.52 14.25 3.03
CA TYR A 118 -2.66 15.11 4.18
C TYR A 118 -4.06 15.74 4.10
N SER A 119 -4.78 15.75 5.21
CA SER A 119 -6.11 16.35 5.29
C SER A 119 -6.29 17.12 6.59
N PRO A 120 -6.68 18.40 6.54
CA PRO A 120 -7.06 19.14 7.73
C PRO A 120 -8.44 18.68 8.22
N ILE A 121 -8.55 18.37 9.51
CA ILE A 121 -9.82 18.13 10.21
C ILE A 121 -10.46 19.50 10.47
N ILE A 122 -11.23 19.99 9.49
CA ILE A 122 -12.07 21.18 9.71
C ILE A 122 -13.26 20.72 10.56
N LYS A 123 -13.27 21.04 11.85
CA LYS A 123 -14.49 20.95 12.67
C LYS A 123 -15.51 21.89 12.03
N SER A 124 -16.60 21.37 11.49
CA SER A 124 -17.75 22.19 11.13
C SER A 124 -18.15 22.98 12.38
N ALA A 125 -17.89 24.29 12.37
CA ALA A 125 -18.44 25.18 13.37
C ALA A 125 -19.96 25.12 13.17
N ASN A 126 -20.65 24.40 14.05
CA ASN A 126 -22.09 24.54 14.17
C ASN A 126 -22.35 25.98 14.61
N THR A 127 -22.75 26.82 13.67
CA THR A 127 -23.30 28.14 13.96
C THR A 127 -24.68 27.92 14.60
N PRO A 128 -24.95 28.49 15.80
CA PRO A 128 -26.22 28.35 16.49
C PRO A 128 -27.39 28.98 15.75
#